data_AF-A0A1X7HH75-F1
#
_entry.id   AF-A0A1X7HH75-F1
#
_cell.length_a   1.000
_cell.length_b   1.000
_cell.length_c   1.000
_cell.angle_alpha   90.00
_cell.angle_beta   90.00
_cell.angle_gamma   90.00
#
_symmetry.space_group_name_H-M   'P 1'
#
loop_
_entity.id
_entity.type
_entity.pdbx_description
1 polymer ?
#
loop_
_entity_poly.entity_id
_entity_poly.type
_entity_poly.pdbx_seq_one_letter_code
_entity_poly.pdbx_strand_id
1 'polypeptide(L)'
;MTADTPVAHGYTVRDLEHFTRLVLRTDRWYTAGDIEERYDAVWFGITEYLLTAAEPPSRRELLNAGTAASDARAKDEMRTHGRCTQNFGQPMPRFHAYWNPANPPSPEPRVVERLAVQQIWPLLQPRQQQALAALAVTGDYERAAASLGIAKGTFNVLISTGRRRFYAWWHEHEQPSRQWRTDRRVRSRDGRDHFGRQRLTAAQVDTYRQRRAAGEPVKLLAAEAGVAKGTLYRLLKGTSKPTQAAP
;
A
#
# COMPACT_ATOMS: atom_id res chain seq x y z
N MET A 1 18.16 1.89 45.51
CA MET A 1 18.90 0.87 46.28
C MET A 1 20.38 1.17 46.15
N THR A 2 21.15 1.02 47.23
CA THR A 2 22.61 1.22 47.15
C THR A 2 23.27 0.00 46.49
N ALA A 3 24.37 0.20 45.76
CA ALA A 3 25.03 -0.87 45.00
C ALA A 3 25.42 -2.09 45.85
N ASP A 4 25.74 -1.87 47.13
CA ASP A 4 26.16 -2.91 48.08
C ASP A 4 24.98 -3.50 48.88
N THR A 5 23.73 -3.25 48.48
CA THR A 5 22.56 -3.86 49.12
C THR A 5 22.59 -5.38 48.87
N PRO A 6 22.57 -6.22 49.93
CA PRO A 6 22.48 -7.66 49.76
C PRO A 6 21.09 -8.06 49.24
N VAL A 7 21.04 -9.05 48.37
CA VAL A 7 19.80 -9.57 47.76
C VAL A 7 19.49 -10.96 48.32
N ALA A 8 20.24 -11.98 47.92
CA ALA A 8 20.12 -13.35 48.41
C ALA A 8 21.40 -14.15 48.14
N HIS A 9 21.63 -15.23 48.89
CA HIS A 9 22.76 -16.16 48.70
C HIS A 9 24.15 -15.50 48.65
N GLY A 10 24.33 -14.36 49.33
CA GLY A 10 25.59 -13.61 49.34
C GLY A 10 25.81 -12.69 48.14
N TYR A 11 24.87 -12.60 47.21
CA TYR A 11 24.92 -11.68 46.08
C TYR A 11 24.36 -10.30 46.43
N THR A 12 24.94 -9.27 45.82
CA THR A 12 24.53 -7.86 45.95
C THR A 12 23.85 -7.36 44.67
N VAL A 13 23.19 -6.21 44.77
CA VAL A 13 22.64 -5.48 43.61
C VAL A 13 23.72 -5.22 42.55
N ARG A 14 24.94 -4.84 42.98
CA ARG A 14 26.08 -4.65 42.10
C ARG A 14 26.45 -5.91 41.33
N ASP A 15 26.36 -7.09 41.95
CA ASP A 15 26.64 -8.36 41.27
C ASP A 15 25.60 -8.65 40.18
N LEU A 16 24.32 -8.39 40.47
CA LEU A 16 23.24 -8.51 39.50
C LEU A 16 23.42 -7.55 38.32
N GLU A 17 23.82 -6.30 38.58
CA GLU A 17 24.12 -5.32 37.52
C GLU A 17 25.28 -5.79 36.65
N HIS A 18 26.32 -6.31 37.29
CA HIS A 18 27.48 -6.86 36.60
C HIS A 18 27.10 -8.05 35.70
N PHE A 19 26.31 -9.00 36.20
CA PHE A 19 25.87 -10.16 35.42
C PHE A 19 24.93 -9.76 34.29
N THR A 20 24.01 -8.83 34.53
CA THR A 20 23.08 -8.32 33.51
C THR A 20 23.85 -7.72 32.33
N ARG A 21 24.81 -6.82 32.62
CA ARG A 21 25.68 -6.23 31.59
C ARG A 21 26.54 -7.27 30.87
N LEU A 22 27.02 -8.27 31.60
CA LEU A 22 27.83 -9.34 31.02
C LEU A 22 27.03 -10.17 30.02
N VAL A 23 25.79 -10.55 30.37
CA VAL A 23 24.86 -11.26 29.48
C VAL A 23 24.60 -10.42 28.23
N LEU A 24 24.21 -9.15 28.39
CA LEU A 24 23.90 -8.27 27.26
C LEU A 24 25.08 -8.07 26.30
N ARG A 25 26.32 -8.05 26.82
CA ARG A 25 27.52 -7.94 25.99
C ARG A 25 27.76 -9.18 25.13
N THR A 26 27.35 -10.35 25.60
CA THR A 26 27.49 -11.63 24.89
C THR A 26 26.23 -12.04 24.14
N ASP A 27 25.18 -11.23 24.23
CA ASP A 27 23.88 -11.56 23.69
C ASP A 27 23.88 -11.47 22.16
N ARG A 28 23.33 -12.50 21.52
CA ARG A 28 23.17 -12.58 20.07
C ARG A 28 22.06 -11.68 19.54
N TRP A 29 21.14 -11.21 20.39
CA TRP A 29 19.98 -10.40 20.01
C TRP A 29 20.22 -8.89 20.05
N TYR A 30 21.46 -8.43 19.89
CA TYR A 30 21.81 -7.01 20.00
C TYR A 30 21.04 -6.08 19.02
N THR A 31 20.43 -6.64 17.97
CA THR A 31 19.60 -5.90 16.99
C THR A 31 18.09 -6.13 17.13
N ALA A 32 17.65 -7.01 18.03
CA ALA A 32 16.23 -7.30 18.24
C ALA A 32 15.77 -6.59 19.51
N GLY A 33 14.97 -5.53 19.33
CA GLY A 33 14.36 -4.78 20.42
C GLY A 33 15.20 -3.65 21.00
N ASP A 34 14.56 -2.93 21.91
CA ASP A 34 15.18 -1.85 22.67
C ASP A 34 16.14 -2.41 23.74
N ILE A 35 17.24 -1.68 24.00
CA ILE A 35 18.28 -2.14 24.92
C ILE A 35 17.82 -2.10 26.37
N GLU A 36 16.96 -1.15 26.75
CA GLU A 36 16.44 -1.02 28.12
C GLU A 36 15.48 -2.17 28.43
N GLU A 37 14.57 -2.50 27.51
CA GLU A 37 13.66 -3.63 27.70
C GLU A 37 14.39 -4.98 27.82
N ARG A 38 15.50 -5.13 27.09
CA ARG A 38 16.36 -6.32 27.22
C ARG A 38 17.13 -6.32 28.52
N TYR A 39 17.61 -5.17 28.98
CA TYR A 39 18.20 -5.04 30.31
C TYR A 39 17.22 -5.48 31.39
N ASP A 40 15.99 -4.97 31.36
CA ASP A 40 14.95 -5.31 32.32
C ASP A 40 14.62 -6.82 32.30
N ALA A 41 14.49 -7.41 31.11
CA ALA A 41 14.22 -8.85 30.98
C ALA A 41 15.35 -9.71 31.57
N VAL A 42 16.61 -9.37 31.28
CA VAL A 42 17.78 -10.08 31.82
C VAL A 42 17.87 -9.88 33.33
N TRP A 43 17.76 -8.64 33.79
CA TRP A 43 17.78 -8.30 35.21
C TRP A 43 16.72 -9.10 35.98
N PHE A 44 15.49 -9.10 35.48
CA PHE A 44 14.38 -9.82 36.09
C PHE A 44 14.64 -11.32 36.11
N GLY A 45 15.06 -11.92 34.99
CA GLY A 45 15.34 -13.36 34.93
C GLY A 45 16.46 -13.81 35.87
N ILE A 46 17.53 -13.02 36.01
CA ILE A 46 18.60 -13.31 36.98
C ILE A 46 18.07 -13.18 38.41
N THR A 47 17.34 -12.10 38.70
CA THR A 47 16.80 -11.83 40.04
C THR A 47 15.80 -12.89 40.46
N GLU A 48 14.88 -13.27 39.57
CA GLU A 48 13.88 -14.31 39.80
C GLU A 48 14.55 -15.67 40.06
N TYR A 49 15.53 -16.06 39.24
CA TYR A 49 16.26 -17.31 39.45
C TYR A 49 17.02 -17.29 40.78
N LEU A 50 17.66 -16.17 41.12
CA LEU A 50 18.38 -16.02 42.39
C LEU A 50 17.46 -16.14 43.60
N LEU A 51 16.27 -15.52 43.56
CA LEU A 51 15.34 -15.50 44.68
C LEU A 51 14.54 -16.81 44.84
N THR A 52 14.43 -17.61 43.78
CA THR A 52 13.70 -18.88 43.78
C THR A 52 14.60 -20.11 43.97
N ALA A 53 15.92 -19.94 43.90
CA ALA A 53 16.88 -21.02 44.14
C ALA A 53 16.88 -21.46 45.61
N ALA A 54 16.78 -22.77 45.86
CA ALA A 54 16.84 -23.31 47.22
C ALA A 54 18.27 -23.28 47.81
N GLU A 55 19.28 -23.39 46.94
CA GLU A 55 20.70 -23.34 47.28
C GLU A 55 21.38 -22.19 46.53
N PRO A 56 22.53 -21.69 47.03
CA PRO A 56 23.28 -20.63 46.35
C PRO A 56 23.59 -20.98 44.88
N PRO A 57 23.00 -20.27 43.90
CA PRO A 57 23.23 -20.57 42.51
C PRO A 57 24.64 -20.14 42.11
N SER A 58 25.28 -20.90 41.23
CA SER A 58 26.57 -20.53 40.67
C SER A 58 26.43 -19.35 39.71
N ARG A 59 27.54 -18.62 39.51
CA ARG A 59 27.62 -17.56 38.48
C ARG A 59 27.16 -18.04 37.10
N ARG A 60 27.51 -19.26 36.72
CA ARG A 60 27.14 -19.83 35.41
C ARG A 60 25.63 -20.00 35.29
N GLU A 61 24.96 -20.44 36.35
CA GLU A 61 23.50 -20.59 36.35
C GLU A 61 22.80 -19.24 36.25
N LEU A 62 23.28 -18.22 36.96
CA LEU A 62 22.76 -16.85 36.85
C LEU A 62 22.91 -16.30 35.42
N LEU A 63 24.07 -16.47 34.79
CA LEU A 63 24.28 -16.03 33.40
C LEU A 63 23.38 -16.80 32.41
N ASN A 64 23.17 -18.09 32.64
CA ASN A 64 22.27 -18.90 31.84
C ASN A 64 20.81 -18.45 31.99
N ALA A 65 20.36 -18.14 33.22
CA ALA A 65 19.03 -17.62 33.50
C ALA A 65 18.80 -16.28 32.78
N GLY A 66 19.76 -15.35 32.88
CA GLY A 66 19.70 -14.08 32.16
C GLY A 66 19.67 -14.26 30.64
N THR A 67 20.50 -15.17 30.09
CA THR A 67 20.51 -15.48 28.66
C THR A 67 19.17 -16.06 28.20
N ALA A 68 18.59 -16.98 28.98
CA ALA A 68 17.28 -17.56 28.69
C ALA A 68 16.16 -16.52 28.71
N ALA A 69 16.21 -15.57 29.64
CA ALA A 69 15.25 -14.46 29.71
C ALA A 69 15.34 -13.53 28.50
N SER A 70 16.56 -13.16 28.07
CA SER A 70 16.75 -12.38 26.83
C SER A 70 16.24 -13.13 25.60
N ASP A 71 16.58 -14.42 25.46
CA ASP A 71 16.10 -15.29 24.40
C ASP A 71 14.56 -15.35 24.34
N ALA A 72 13.90 -15.44 25.50
CA ALA A 72 12.45 -15.47 25.59
C ALA A 72 11.82 -14.14 25.16
N ARG A 73 12.36 -13.01 25.65
CA ARG A 73 11.90 -11.66 25.28
C ARG A 73 12.03 -11.41 23.78
N ALA A 74 13.18 -11.73 23.20
CA ALA A 74 13.42 -11.57 21.76
C ALA A 74 12.45 -12.42 20.93
N LYS A 75 12.18 -13.66 21.33
CA LYS A 75 11.21 -14.53 20.64
C LYS A 75 9.78 -13.96 20.72
N ASP A 76 9.39 -13.40 21.85
CA ASP A 76 8.08 -12.80 22.03
C ASP A 76 7.90 -11.53 21.18
N GLU A 77 8.93 -10.69 21.12
CA GLU A 77 8.97 -9.52 20.24
C GLU A 77 8.88 -9.95 18.77
N MET A 78 9.71 -10.91 18.36
CA MET A 78 9.67 -11.46 17.00
C MET A 78 8.28 -12.02 16.66
N ARG A 79 7.63 -12.73 17.57
CA ARG A 79 6.27 -13.24 17.38
C ARG A 79 5.27 -12.09 17.19
N THR A 80 5.35 -11.06 18.01
CA THR A 80 4.46 -9.89 17.96
C THR A 80 4.60 -9.13 16.64
N HIS A 81 5.83 -9.01 16.12
CA HIS A 81 6.11 -8.36 14.83
C HIS A 81 6.08 -9.32 13.63
N GLY A 82 5.66 -10.57 13.83
CA GLY A 82 5.53 -11.55 12.77
C GLY A 82 6.84 -11.87 12.06
N ARG A 83 7.94 -11.93 12.81
CA ARG A 83 9.23 -12.44 12.36
C ARG A 83 9.33 -13.94 12.70
N CYS A 84 9.86 -14.71 11.77
CA CYS A 84 10.06 -16.14 11.97
C CYS A 84 11.16 -16.38 13.03
N THR A 85 10.84 -17.15 14.07
CA THR A 85 11.77 -17.51 15.15
C THR A 85 12.79 -18.57 14.73
N GLN A 86 12.53 -19.32 13.65
CA GLN A 86 13.42 -20.35 13.12
C GLN A 86 14.35 -19.83 12.01
N ASN A 87 13.85 -18.91 11.18
CA ASN A 87 14.60 -18.33 10.06
C ASN A 87 14.68 -16.81 10.22
N PHE A 88 15.80 -16.35 10.78
CA PHE A 88 16.05 -14.95 11.06
C PHE A 88 15.85 -14.05 9.84
N GLY A 89 15.13 -12.94 10.04
CA GLY A 89 14.85 -11.95 9.01
C GLY A 89 13.63 -12.24 8.13
N GLN A 90 13.16 -13.49 8.07
CA GLN A 90 11.97 -13.82 7.27
C GLN A 90 10.68 -13.45 8.01
N PRO A 91 9.70 -12.80 7.35
CA PRO A 91 8.38 -12.63 7.92
C PRO A 91 7.69 -13.99 8.07
N MET A 92 6.88 -14.14 9.11
CA MET A 92 6.00 -15.29 9.29
C MET A 92 5.00 -15.36 8.12
N PRO A 93 4.72 -16.56 7.58
CA PRO A 93 3.71 -16.74 6.56
C PRO A 93 2.38 -16.13 7.03
N ARG A 94 1.73 -15.35 6.16
CA ARG A 94 0.41 -14.69 6.38
C ARG A 94 0.35 -13.55 7.41
N PHE A 95 1.37 -13.33 8.26
CA PHE A 95 1.36 -12.19 9.19
C PHE A 95 1.25 -10.85 8.44
N HIS A 96 2.07 -10.68 7.39
CA HIS A 96 2.00 -9.49 6.54
C HIS A 96 0.68 -9.41 5.75
N ALA A 97 0.07 -10.54 5.40
CA ALA A 97 -1.21 -10.56 4.70
C ALA A 97 -2.38 -10.11 5.60
N TYR A 98 -2.30 -10.37 6.90
CA TYR A 98 -3.29 -9.96 7.89
C TYR A 98 -3.19 -8.47 8.23
N TRP A 99 -1.98 -7.94 8.42
CA TRP A 99 -1.77 -6.54 8.80
C TRP A 99 -1.68 -5.58 7.63
N ASN A 100 -1.21 -6.05 6.48
CA ASN A 100 -1.20 -5.31 5.22
C ASN A 100 -2.04 -6.05 4.18
N PRO A 101 -3.35 -6.20 4.40
CA PRO A 101 -4.23 -6.66 3.34
C PRO A 101 -4.12 -5.63 2.21
N ALA A 102 -3.66 -6.09 1.04
CA ALA A 102 -3.33 -5.20 -0.08
C ALA A 102 -4.52 -4.36 -0.58
N ASN A 103 -5.74 -4.65 -0.11
CA ASN A 103 -6.96 -3.81 -0.11
C ASN A 103 -8.12 -4.68 0.46
N PRO A 104 -8.37 -4.73 1.78
CA PRO A 104 -9.58 -5.37 2.25
C PRO A 104 -10.75 -4.50 1.79
N PRO A 105 -11.87 -5.08 1.30
CA PRO A 105 -13.05 -4.29 0.98
C PRO A 105 -13.66 -3.76 2.29
N SER A 106 -13.14 -2.64 2.79
CA SER A 106 -13.78 -1.91 3.87
C SER A 106 -15.03 -1.22 3.29
N PRO A 107 -16.16 -1.19 4.02
CA PRO A 107 -17.30 -0.34 3.65
C PRO A 107 -16.97 1.15 3.84
N GLU A 108 -15.91 1.48 4.60
CA GLU A 108 -15.57 2.85 4.99
C GLU A 108 -15.37 3.77 3.78
N PRO A 109 -14.61 3.43 2.72
CA PRO A 109 -14.54 4.27 1.52
C PRO A 109 -15.91 4.66 0.96
N ARG A 110 -16.86 3.73 0.90
CA ARG A 110 -18.21 4.01 0.36
C ARG A 110 -19.02 4.92 1.28
N VAL A 111 -18.90 4.73 2.60
CA VAL A 111 -19.59 5.55 3.60
C VAL A 111 -19.00 6.96 3.63
N VAL A 112 -17.68 7.07 3.68
CA VAL A 112 -16.93 8.33 3.64
C VAL A 112 -17.24 9.08 2.34
N GLU A 113 -17.20 8.41 1.19
CA GLU A 113 -17.54 9.04 -0.09
C GLU A 113 -18.97 9.57 -0.12
N ARG A 114 -19.93 8.81 0.40
CA ARG A 114 -21.33 9.24 0.43
C ARG A 114 -21.55 10.44 1.34
N LEU A 115 -20.97 10.43 2.53
CA LEU A 115 -21.06 11.53 3.49
C LEU A 115 -20.36 12.79 2.97
N ALA A 116 -19.14 12.65 2.45
CA ALA A 116 -18.39 13.76 1.89
C ALA A 116 -19.13 14.40 0.70
N VAL A 117 -19.72 13.59 -0.19
CA VAL A 117 -20.56 14.12 -1.28
C VAL A 117 -21.75 14.90 -0.72
N GLN A 118 -22.45 14.40 0.30
CA GLN A 118 -23.58 15.11 0.92
C GLN A 118 -23.19 16.44 1.56
N GLN A 119 -22.00 16.53 2.15
CA GLN A 119 -21.49 17.75 2.78
C GLN A 119 -20.98 18.78 1.76
N ILE A 120 -20.29 18.32 0.72
CA ILE A 120 -19.63 19.19 -0.27
C ILE A 120 -20.62 19.65 -1.35
N TRP A 121 -21.59 18.81 -1.73
CA TRP A 121 -22.52 19.11 -2.82
C TRP A 121 -23.24 20.46 -2.68
N PRO A 122 -23.77 20.83 -1.50
CA PRO A 122 -24.41 22.13 -1.29
C PRO A 122 -23.45 23.33 -1.42
N LEU A 123 -22.15 23.13 -1.26
CA LEU A 123 -21.13 24.20 -1.36
C LEU A 123 -20.81 24.57 -2.82
N LEU A 124 -21.24 23.75 -3.78
CA LEU A 124 -21.12 24.06 -5.20
C LEU A 124 -22.20 25.04 -5.65
N GLN A 125 -21.89 25.85 -6.67
CA GLN A 125 -22.92 26.71 -7.26
C GLN A 125 -24.01 25.87 -7.95
N PRO A 126 -25.29 26.32 -7.96
CA PRO A 126 -26.39 25.55 -8.55
C PRO A 126 -26.14 25.09 -10.00
N ARG A 127 -25.54 25.95 -10.84
CA ARG A 127 -25.19 25.59 -12.23
C ARG A 127 -24.08 24.54 -12.33
N GLN A 128 -23.16 24.49 -11.36
CA GLN A 128 -22.11 23.47 -11.30
C GLN A 128 -22.71 22.13 -10.86
N GLN A 129 -23.61 22.14 -9.87
CA GLN A 129 -24.37 20.97 -9.44
C GLN A 129 -25.17 20.38 -10.60
N GLN A 130 -25.92 21.20 -11.33
CA GLN A 130 -26.69 20.79 -12.52
C GLN A 130 -25.80 20.16 -13.59
N ALA A 131 -24.66 20.78 -13.92
CA ALA A 131 -23.72 20.24 -14.90
C ALA A 131 -23.14 18.88 -14.48
N LEU A 132 -22.73 18.75 -13.22
CA LEU A 132 -22.19 17.49 -12.69
C LEU A 132 -23.25 16.39 -12.64
N ALA A 133 -24.49 16.71 -12.23
CA ALA A 133 -25.60 15.76 -12.23
C ALA A 133 -25.97 15.31 -13.65
N ALA A 134 -26.05 16.25 -14.61
CA ALA A 134 -26.30 15.93 -16.01
C ALA A 134 -25.21 15.01 -16.60
N LEU A 135 -23.94 15.26 -16.27
CA LEU A 135 -22.83 14.39 -16.67
C LEU A 135 -22.88 13.00 -16.02
N ALA A 136 -23.30 12.93 -14.76
CA ALA A 136 -23.43 11.67 -14.04
C ALA A 136 -24.50 10.76 -14.66
N VAL A 137 -25.62 11.33 -15.12
CA VAL A 137 -26.72 10.60 -15.76
C VAL A 137 -26.37 10.19 -17.19
N THR A 138 -25.84 11.10 -17.99
CA THR A 138 -25.64 10.87 -19.43
C THR A 138 -24.32 10.16 -19.76
N GLY A 139 -23.30 10.33 -18.91
CA GLY A 139 -21.93 9.85 -19.15
C GLY A 139 -21.23 10.53 -20.34
N ASP A 140 -21.84 11.55 -20.95
CA ASP A 140 -21.39 12.18 -22.19
C ASP A 140 -21.52 13.70 -22.11
N TYR A 141 -20.43 14.41 -22.45
CA TYR A 141 -20.36 15.86 -22.31
C TYR A 141 -21.28 16.62 -23.28
N GLU A 142 -21.49 16.10 -24.50
CA GLU A 142 -22.34 16.76 -25.49
C GLU A 142 -23.81 16.56 -25.14
N ARG A 143 -24.19 15.33 -24.77
CA ARG A 143 -25.56 15.04 -24.34
C ARG A 143 -25.92 15.77 -23.05
N ALA A 144 -24.99 15.89 -22.10
CA ALA A 144 -25.20 16.65 -20.88
C ALA A 144 -25.33 18.17 -21.13
N ALA A 145 -24.56 18.72 -22.07
CA ALA A 145 -24.68 20.13 -22.44
C ALA A 145 -26.04 20.40 -23.12
N ALA A 146 -26.44 19.51 -24.03
CA ALA A 146 -27.71 19.59 -24.75
C ALA A 146 -28.92 19.49 -23.81
N SER A 147 -28.90 18.59 -22.81
CA SER A 147 -30.00 18.46 -21.84
C SER A 147 -30.18 19.68 -20.95
N LEU A 148 -29.13 20.48 -20.77
CA LEU A 148 -29.16 21.75 -20.04
C LEU A 148 -29.38 22.97 -20.96
N GLY A 149 -29.50 22.77 -22.27
CA GLY A 149 -29.69 23.86 -23.24
C GLY A 149 -28.51 24.84 -23.33
N ILE A 150 -27.29 24.38 -23.07
CA ILE A 150 -26.09 25.24 -23.10
C ILE A 150 -25.04 24.73 -24.09
N ALA A 151 -24.17 25.65 -24.53
CA ALA A 151 -23.05 25.30 -25.39
C ALA A 151 -22.03 24.38 -24.67
N LYS A 152 -21.45 23.43 -25.41
CA LYS A 152 -20.42 22.49 -24.92
C LYS A 152 -19.23 23.20 -24.24
N GLY A 153 -18.80 24.34 -24.80
CA GLY A 153 -17.73 25.15 -24.22
C GLY A 153 -18.06 25.64 -22.81
N THR A 154 -19.26 26.20 -22.63
CA THR A 154 -19.79 26.64 -21.33
C THR A 154 -19.92 25.47 -20.35
N PHE A 155 -20.40 24.33 -20.82
CA PHE A 155 -20.51 23.11 -20.02
C PHE A 155 -19.13 22.64 -19.51
N ASN A 156 -18.10 22.63 -20.35
CA ASN A 156 -16.73 22.26 -19.96
C ASN A 156 -16.17 23.19 -18.87
N VAL A 157 -16.44 24.49 -18.96
CA VAL A 157 -16.05 25.46 -17.92
C VAL A 157 -16.77 25.17 -16.59
N LEU A 158 -18.06 24.88 -16.63
CA LEU A 158 -18.84 24.51 -15.43
C LEU A 158 -18.30 23.23 -14.77
N ILE A 159 -18.00 22.19 -15.55
CA ILE A 159 -17.44 20.94 -15.04
C ILE A 159 -16.05 21.14 -14.44
N SER A 160 -15.15 21.83 -15.16
CA SER A 160 -13.78 22.05 -14.68
C SER A 160 -13.75 22.88 -13.40
N THR A 161 -14.55 23.95 -13.33
CA THR A 161 -14.65 24.81 -12.13
C THR A 161 -15.31 24.07 -10.97
N GLY A 162 -16.40 23.34 -11.23
CA GLY A 162 -17.09 22.53 -10.22
C GLY A 162 -16.19 21.45 -9.64
N ARG A 163 -15.47 20.69 -10.48
CA ARG A 163 -14.52 19.67 -10.03
C ARG A 163 -13.38 20.26 -9.21
N ARG A 164 -12.84 21.42 -9.59
CA ARG A 164 -11.78 22.10 -8.83
C ARG A 164 -12.27 22.51 -7.44
N ARG A 165 -13.47 23.07 -7.34
CA ARG A 165 -14.07 23.45 -6.05
C ARG A 165 -14.38 22.23 -5.19
N PHE A 166 -15.00 21.22 -5.77
CA PHE A 166 -15.29 19.97 -5.08
C PHE A 166 -14.01 19.32 -4.55
N TYR A 167 -12.94 19.30 -5.36
CA TYR A 167 -11.63 18.81 -4.96
C TYR A 167 -11.00 19.61 -3.81
N ALA A 168 -11.13 20.94 -3.82
CA ALA A 168 -10.60 21.78 -2.75
C ALA A 168 -11.27 21.49 -1.41
N TRP A 169 -12.60 21.33 -1.40
CA TRP A 169 -13.34 20.95 -0.19
C TRP A 169 -13.09 19.51 0.24
N TRP A 170 -12.94 18.60 -0.71
CA TRP A 170 -12.62 17.19 -0.43
C TRP A 170 -11.30 17.03 0.33
N HIS A 171 -10.35 17.90 0.06
CA HIS A 171 -9.02 17.91 0.67
C HIS A 171 -8.86 19.13 1.58
N GLU A 172 -9.94 19.65 2.16
CA GLU A 172 -9.84 20.68 3.19
C GLU A 172 -8.97 20.13 4.33
N HIS A 173 -7.89 20.85 4.68
CA HIS A 173 -6.82 20.45 5.61
C HIS A 173 -5.72 19.52 5.08
N GLU A 174 -5.73 19.18 3.79
CA GLU A 174 -4.65 18.44 3.12
C GLU A 174 -4.00 19.27 1.99
N GLN A 175 -2.75 18.95 1.65
CA GLN A 175 -2.08 19.48 0.45
C GLN A 175 -1.81 18.34 -0.55
N PRO A 176 -2.82 17.91 -1.31
CA PRO A 176 -2.65 16.80 -2.22
C PRO A 176 -1.78 17.21 -3.43
N SER A 177 -0.84 16.35 -3.80
CA SER A 177 0.21 16.67 -4.79
C SER A 177 -0.30 16.90 -6.21
N ARG A 178 -1.47 16.34 -6.59
CA ARG A 178 -2.06 16.47 -7.94
C ARG A 178 -3.57 16.33 -7.91
N GLN A 179 -4.27 17.18 -8.66
CA GLN A 179 -5.71 17.02 -8.94
C GLN A 179 -6.01 15.67 -9.63
N TRP A 180 -7.26 15.20 -9.48
CA TRP A 180 -7.74 13.98 -10.12
C TRP A 180 -7.37 13.89 -11.61
N ARG A 181 -7.06 12.67 -12.07
CA ARG A 181 -6.70 12.40 -13.46
C ARG A 181 -7.80 12.87 -14.42
N THR A 182 -7.39 13.34 -15.60
CA THR A 182 -8.29 13.72 -16.69
C THR A 182 -9.29 12.60 -17.00
N ASP A 183 -10.57 12.96 -17.07
CA ASP A 183 -11.65 12.05 -17.43
C ASP A 183 -11.43 11.46 -18.84
N ARG A 184 -11.47 10.13 -18.93
CA ARG A 184 -11.19 9.39 -20.17
C ARG A 184 -12.44 8.78 -20.80
N ARG A 185 -13.64 9.01 -20.25
CA ARG A 185 -14.90 8.37 -20.70
C ARG A 185 -15.17 8.54 -22.19
N VAL A 186 -14.89 9.73 -22.74
CA VAL A 186 -15.11 10.04 -24.17
C VAL A 186 -14.05 9.37 -25.07
N ARG A 187 -12.78 9.39 -24.66
CA ARG A 187 -11.66 8.90 -25.50
C ARG A 187 -11.69 7.38 -25.75
N SER A 188 -12.45 6.62 -24.96
CA SER A 188 -12.62 5.19 -25.20
C SER A 188 -13.58 4.89 -26.37
N ARG A 189 -14.45 5.84 -26.76
CA ARG A 189 -15.46 5.62 -27.81
C ARG A 189 -14.95 5.96 -29.22
N ASP A 190 -14.08 6.95 -29.36
CA ASP A 190 -13.61 7.40 -30.67
C ASP A 190 -12.64 6.42 -31.35
N GLY A 191 -12.32 5.29 -30.70
CA GLY A 191 -11.42 4.28 -31.25
C GLY A 191 -10.00 4.81 -31.52
N ARG A 192 -9.62 5.96 -30.96
CA ARG A 192 -8.31 6.60 -31.18
C ARG A 192 -7.43 6.56 -29.91
N ASP A 193 -6.12 6.56 -30.10
CA ASP A 193 -5.14 6.59 -29.01
C ASP A 193 -4.87 8.03 -28.51
N HIS A 194 -3.97 8.17 -27.54
CA HIS A 194 -3.59 9.49 -26.97
C HIS A 194 -3.00 10.44 -28.03
N PHE A 195 -2.48 9.92 -29.13
CA PHE A 195 -1.90 10.68 -30.25
C PHE A 195 -2.89 10.87 -31.41
N GLY A 196 -4.16 10.51 -31.23
CA GLY A 196 -5.19 10.63 -32.26
C GLY A 196 -5.15 9.54 -33.33
N ARG A 197 -4.34 8.49 -33.17
CA ARG A 197 -4.22 7.39 -34.15
C ARG A 197 -5.32 6.36 -33.92
N GLN A 198 -5.85 5.78 -34.99
CA GLN A 198 -6.83 4.70 -34.91
C GLN A 198 -6.26 3.50 -34.14
N ARG A 199 -6.98 3.01 -33.15
CA ARG A 199 -6.65 1.78 -32.43
C ARG A 199 -7.23 0.59 -33.18
N LEU A 200 -6.42 -0.44 -33.36
CA LEU A 200 -6.84 -1.67 -34.02
C LEU A 200 -7.92 -2.40 -33.20
N THR A 201 -8.94 -2.88 -33.91
CA THR A 201 -9.99 -3.75 -33.37
C THR A 201 -9.48 -5.19 -33.20
N ALA A 202 -10.22 -6.01 -32.44
CA ALA A 202 -9.89 -7.42 -32.27
C ALA A 202 -9.81 -8.17 -33.62
N ALA A 203 -10.79 -7.94 -34.51
CA ALA A 203 -10.82 -8.54 -35.84
C ALA A 203 -9.59 -8.17 -36.68
N GLN A 204 -9.20 -6.89 -36.69
CA GLN A 204 -7.99 -6.46 -37.39
C GLN A 204 -6.72 -7.09 -36.83
N VAL A 205 -6.62 -7.22 -35.50
CA VAL A 205 -5.47 -7.88 -34.86
C VAL A 205 -5.41 -9.36 -35.25
N ASP A 206 -6.55 -10.05 -35.35
CA ASP A 206 -6.60 -11.45 -35.77
C ASP A 206 -6.21 -11.63 -37.25
N THR A 207 -6.64 -10.73 -38.14
CA THR A 207 -6.16 -10.68 -39.53
C THR A 207 -4.64 -10.54 -39.59
N TYR A 208 -4.06 -9.65 -38.78
CA TYR A 208 -2.60 -9.48 -38.74
C TYR A 208 -1.86 -10.65 -38.07
N ARG A 209 -2.52 -11.40 -37.16
CA ARG A 209 -1.95 -12.66 -36.62
C ARG A 209 -1.85 -13.73 -37.70
N GLN A 210 -2.91 -13.89 -38.50
CA GLN A 210 -2.93 -14.86 -39.61
C GLN A 210 -1.87 -14.52 -40.66
N ARG A 211 -1.79 -13.25 -41.08
CA ARG A 211 -0.76 -12.79 -42.04
C ARG A 211 0.66 -12.94 -41.52
N ARG A 212 0.87 -12.72 -40.22
CA ARG A 212 2.16 -13.00 -39.58
C ARG A 212 2.50 -14.49 -39.55
N ALA A 213 1.51 -15.36 -39.29
CA ALA A 213 1.71 -16.81 -39.34
C ALA A 213 2.06 -17.29 -40.76
N ALA A 214 1.56 -16.61 -41.79
CA ALA A 214 1.93 -16.81 -43.20
C ALA A 214 3.32 -16.25 -43.59
N GLY A 215 4.08 -15.70 -42.63
CA GLY A 215 5.46 -15.25 -42.84
C GLY A 215 5.65 -13.77 -43.16
N GLU A 216 4.58 -12.97 -43.17
CA GLU A 216 4.72 -11.53 -43.44
C GLU A 216 5.49 -10.79 -42.32
N PRO A 217 6.44 -9.89 -42.68
CA PRO A 217 7.22 -9.18 -41.70
C PRO A 217 6.38 -8.10 -40.99
N VAL A 218 6.44 -8.09 -39.65
CA VAL A 218 5.70 -7.16 -38.77
C VAL A 218 5.91 -5.67 -39.13
N LYS A 219 7.04 -5.32 -39.76
CA LYS A 219 7.32 -3.95 -40.22
C LYS A 219 6.34 -3.50 -41.31
N LEU A 220 6.00 -4.37 -42.26
CA LEU A 220 5.06 -4.06 -43.34
C LEU A 220 3.64 -3.97 -42.79
N LEU A 221 3.24 -4.95 -41.98
CA LEU A 221 1.92 -4.96 -41.32
C LEU A 221 1.69 -3.72 -40.45
N ALA A 222 2.73 -3.23 -39.75
CA ALA A 222 2.64 -2.04 -38.92
C ALA A 222 2.48 -0.75 -39.74
N ALA A 223 3.18 -0.65 -40.87
CA ALA A 223 3.06 0.49 -41.79
C ALA A 223 1.66 0.54 -42.41
N GLU A 224 1.13 -0.59 -42.84
CA GLU A 224 -0.23 -0.73 -43.38
C GLU A 224 -1.31 -0.37 -42.34
N ALA A 225 -1.12 -0.84 -41.10
CA ALA A 225 -2.02 -0.57 -40.00
C ALA A 225 -1.92 0.88 -39.46
N GLY A 226 -0.98 1.69 -39.93
CA GLY A 226 -0.76 3.06 -39.43
C GLY A 226 -0.30 3.12 -37.96
N VAL A 227 0.31 2.05 -37.44
CA VAL A 227 0.74 1.95 -36.03
C VAL A 227 2.25 1.71 -35.90
N ALA A 228 2.82 2.08 -34.76
CA ALA A 228 4.23 1.77 -34.50
C ALA A 228 4.47 0.25 -34.45
N LYS A 229 5.60 -0.23 -35.01
CA LYS A 229 6.00 -1.66 -35.03
C LYS A 229 5.91 -2.31 -33.64
N GLY A 230 6.38 -1.64 -32.60
CA GLY A 230 6.34 -2.14 -31.22
C GLY A 230 4.92 -2.23 -30.64
N THR A 231 3.98 -1.40 -31.11
CA THR A 231 2.57 -1.46 -30.71
C THR A 231 1.88 -2.67 -31.35
N LEU A 232 2.05 -2.87 -32.67
CA LEU A 232 1.52 -4.05 -33.34
C LEU A 232 2.09 -5.34 -32.76
N TYR A 233 3.39 -5.39 -32.50
CA TYR A 233 4.04 -6.57 -31.93
C TYR A 233 3.45 -6.98 -30.56
N ARG A 234 3.13 -6.01 -29.69
CA ARG A 234 2.49 -6.25 -28.38
C ARG A 234 1.05 -6.74 -28.52
N LEU A 235 0.28 -6.20 -29.45
CA LEU A 235 -1.09 -6.66 -29.75
C LEU A 235 -1.08 -8.11 -30.27
N LEU A 236 -0.15 -8.43 -31.18
CA LEU A 236 -0.01 -9.79 -31.72
C LEU A 236 0.39 -10.80 -30.64
N LYS A 237 1.30 -10.43 -29.72
CA LYS A 237 1.71 -11.25 -28.56
C LYS A 237 0.68 -11.33 -27.44
N GLY A 238 -0.42 -10.56 -27.51
CA GLY A 238 -1.44 -10.52 -26.46
C GLY A 238 -1.02 -9.76 -25.19
N THR A 239 0.14 -9.09 -25.18
CA THR A 239 0.60 -8.27 -24.05
C THR A 239 -0.07 -6.89 -24.00
N SER A 240 -0.90 -6.57 -24.99
CA SER A 240 -1.75 -5.37 -25.01
C SER A 240 -3.12 -5.71 -25.60
N LYS A 241 -4.18 -5.08 -25.09
CA LYS A 241 -5.56 -5.35 -25.51
C LYS A 241 -5.95 -4.50 -26.73
N PRO A 242 -6.54 -5.08 -27.78
CA PRO A 242 -7.16 -4.33 -28.87
C PRO A 242 -8.37 -3.54 -28.37
N THR A 243 -8.84 -2.59 -29.17
CA THR A 243 -10.07 -1.87 -28.87
C THR A 243 -11.26 -2.76 -29.19
N GLN A 244 -12.28 -2.74 -28.32
CA GLN A 244 -13.56 -3.37 -28.63
C GLN A 244 -14.23 -2.56 -29.73
N ALA A 245 -14.71 -3.22 -30.78
CA ALA A 245 -15.50 -2.54 -31.81
C ALA A 245 -16.67 -1.82 -31.13
N ALA A 246 -16.90 -0.55 -31.49
CA ALA A 246 -18.12 0.12 -31.07
C ALA A 246 -19.31 -0.64 -31.69
N PRO A 247 -20.41 -0.87 -30.94
CA PRO A 247 -21.64 -1.39 -31.51
C PRO A 247 -22.21 -0.43 -32.57
#